data_AF-B9FKC8-F1
#
_entry.id   AF-B9FKC8-F1
#
_cell.length_a   1.000
_cell.length_b   1.000
_cell.length_c   1.000
_cell.angle_alpha   90.00
_cell.angle_beta   90.00
_cell.angle_gamma   90.00
#
_symmetry.space_group_name_H-M   'P 1'
#
loop_
_entity.id
_entity.type
_entity.pdbx_description
1 polymer ?
#
loop_
_entity_poly.entity_id
_entity_poly.type
_entity_poly.pdbx_seq_one_letter_code
_entity_poly.pdbx_strand_id
1 'polypeptide(L)'
;MGVEVCVKAAVGHPDTLGDCPFSQRVLLTLEEKKVPYEMKLIDVQNKPDWFLKISPEGKVPVFNGGDGKWIPDSDVITQVIEEKYPTPSLVTPPEYASV
;
A
#
# COMPACT_ATOMS: atom_id res chain seq x y z
N MET A 1 6.56 -15.83 0.34
CA MET A 1 7.01 -14.57 -0.31
C MET A 1 6.86 -13.46 0.70
N GLY A 2 7.65 -12.39 0.60
CA GLY A 2 7.58 -11.25 1.51
C GLY A 2 6.34 -10.39 1.27
N VAL A 3 6.07 -9.46 2.19
CA VAL A 3 5.04 -8.42 2.01
C VAL A 3 5.57 -7.38 1.02
N GLU A 4 4.74 -6.96 0.07
CA GLU A 4 5.11 -5.96 -0.94
C GLU A 4 4.02 -4.88 -1.05
N VAL A 5 4.42 -3.65 -1.33
CA VAL A 5 3.52 -2.53 -1.61
C VAL A 5 4.03 -1.69 -2.76
N CYS A 6 3.18 -1.44 -3.75
CA CYS A 6 3.47 -0.49 -4.82
C CYS A 6 2.88 0.88 -4.47
N VAL A 7 3.70 1.93 -4.52
CA VAL A 7 3.32 3.30 -4.15
C VAL A 7 3.73 4.29 -5.22
N LYS A 8 3.12 5.49 -5.20
CA LYS A 8 3.45 6.55 -6.15
C LYS A 8 4.90 7.02 -5.97
N ALA A 9 5.66 7.08 -7.07
CA ALA A 9 6.94 7.78 -7.12
C ALA A 9 6.74 9.29 -7.35
N ALA A 10 7.71 10.09 -6.95
CA ALA A 10 7.70 11.54 -7.22
C ALA A 10 7.79 11.82 -8.72
N VAL A 11 7.08 12.86 -9.17
CA VAL A 11 7.05 13.25 -10.60
C VAL A 11 8.46 13.63 -11.05
N GLY A 12 8.94 13.01 -12.13
CA GLY A 12 10.28 13.20 -12.67
C GLY A 12 11.41 12.57 -11.84
N HIS A 13 11.11 11.90 -10.73
CA HIS A 13 12.08 11.30 -9.82
C HIS A 13 11.62 9.88 -9.43
N PRO A 14 11.78 8.89 -10.32
CA PRO A 14 11.20 7.54 -10.15
C PRO A 14 11.75 6.78 -8.92
N ASP A 15 12.95 7.13 -8.45
CA ASP A 15 13.59 6.53 -7.28
C ASP A 15 13.28 7.28 -5.96
N THR A 16 12.37 8.26 -6.00
CA THR A 16 11.95 9.05 -4.83
C THR A 16 10.49 8.80 -4.50
N LEU A 17 10.16 8.68 -3.21
CA LEU A 17 8.78 8.52 -2.76
C LEU A 17 7.94 9.75 -3.14
N GLY A 18 6.78 9.51 -3.74
CA GLY A 18 5.84 10.54 -4.16
C GLY A 18 4.88 11.00 -3.06
N ASP A 19 3.88 11.77 -3.49
CA ASP A 19 2.97 12.56 -2.65
C ASP A 19 1.56 11.93 -2.50
N CYS A 20 1.42 10.61 -2.69
CA CYS A 20 0.11 9.97 -2.58
C CYS A 20 -0.28 9.72 -1.11
N PRO A 21 -1.30 10.41 -0.56
CA PRO A 21 -1.67 10.25 0.85
C PRO A 21 -2.24 8.85 1.15
N PHE A 22 -2.91 8.21 0.18
CA PHE A 22 -3.41 6.84 0.31
C PHE A 22 -2.27 5.82 0.40
N SER A 23 -1.18 6.06 -0.35
CA SER A 23 0.04 5.24 -0.23
C SER A 23 0.69 5.45 1.12
N GLN A 24 0.83 6.71 1.56
CA GLN A 24 1.41 7.04 2.86
C GLN A 24 0.63 6.41 4.02
N ARG A 25 -0.71 6.37 3.95
CA ARG A 25 -1.55 5.67 4.93
C ARG A 25 -1.14 4.21 5.08
N VAL A 26 -1.02 3.47 3.97
CA VAL A 26 -0.60 2.06 3.99
C VAL A 26 0.81 1.89 4.54
N LEU A 27 1.75 2.75 4.12
CA LEU A 27 3.13 2.73 4.63
C LEU A 27 3.16 2.94 6.15
N LEU A 28 2.45 3.96 6.67
CA LEU A 28 2.36 4.20 8.10
C LEU A 28 1.77 3.01 8.85
N THR A 29 0.72 2.36 8.33
CA THR A 29 0.16 1.15 8.95
C THR A 29 1.19 0.02 9.05
N LEU A 30 1.99 -0.21 8.00
CA LEU A 30 3.05 -1.23 8.01
C LEU A 30 4.18 -0.87 9.00
N GLU A 31 4.61 0.38 9.00
CA GLU A 31 5.65 0.91 9.89
C GLU A 31 5.25 0.86 11.36
N GLU A 32 4.03 1.26 11.71
CA GLU A 32 3.52 1.22 13.09
C GLU A 32 3.41 -0.22 13.59
N LYS A 33 3.02 -1.14 12.72
CA LYS A 33 2.95 -2.57 13.04
C LYS A 33 4.29 -3.31 12.95
N LYS A 34 5.37 -2.62 12.55
CA LYS A 34 6.72 -3.20 12.39
C LYS A 34 6.72 -4.41 11.43
N VAL A 35 5.87 -4.39 10.43
CA VAL A 35 5.81 -5.44 9.40
C VAL A 35 6.94 -5.18 8.40
N PRO A 36 7.85 -6.13 8.14
CA PRO A 36 8.85 -5.97 7.10
C PRO A 36 8.20 -6.07 5.72
N TYR A 37 8.45 -5.10 4.84
CA TYR A 37 7.90 -5.07 3.48
C TYR A 37 8.90 -4.55 2.46
N GLU A 38 8.68 -4.88 1.19
CA GLU A 38 9.35 -4.27 0.05
C GLU A 38 8.48 -3.16 -0.55
N MET A 39 9.02 -1.94 -0.63
CA MET A 39 8.37 -0.81 -1.28
C MET A 39 8.79 -0.73 -2.75
N LYS A 40 7.80 -0.75 -3.65
CA LYS A 40 8.01 -0.60 -5.09
C LYS A 40 7.48 0.76 -5.54
N LEU A 41 8.39 1.62 -5.99
CA LEU A 41 8.04 2.94 -6.50
C LEU A 41 7.53 2.84 -7.94
N ILE A 42 6.35 3.42 -8.18
CA ILE A 42 5.69 3.43 -9.48
C ILE A 42 5.60 4.87 -10.00
N ASP A 43 6.29 5.14 -11.10
CA ASP A 43 6.02 6.32 -11.90
C ASP A 43 4.65 6.16 -12.57
N VAL A 44 3.66 6.91 -12.09
CA VAL A 44 2.28 6.83 -12.59
C VAL A 44 2.12 7.46 -13.99
N GLN A 45 3.08 8.26 -14.45
CA GLN A 45 3.13 8.80 -15.81
C GLN A 45 3.76 7.79 -16.79
N ASN A 46 4.63 6.92 -16.30
CA ASN A 46 5.31 5.89 -17.07
C ASN A 46 5.20 4.51 -16.39
N LYS A 47 3.98 3.96 -16.37
CA LYS A 47 3.67 2.72 -15.65
C LYS A 47 4.38 1.52 -16.30
N PRO A 48 5.16 0.72 -15.54
CA PRO A 48 5.82 -0.45 -16.12
C PRO A 48 4.82 -1.58 -16.39
N ASP A 49 5.08 -2.38 -17.43
CA ASP A 49 4.18 -3.47 -17.86
C ASP A 49 3.87 -4.48 -16.76
N TRP A 50 4.86 -4.81 -15.92
CA TRP A 50 4.68 -5.74 -14.81
C TRP A 50 3.66 -5.20 -13.79
N PHE A 51 3.62 -3.88 -13.59
CA PHE A 51 2.68 -3.24 -12.67
C PHE A 51 1.26 -3.28 -13.24
N LEU A 52 1.10 -3.04 -14.55
CA LEU A 52 -0.21 -3.12 -15.20
C LEU A 52 -0.77 -4.56 -15.22
N LYS A 53 0.08 -5.59 -15.18
CA LYS A 53 -0.37 -6.98 -15.02
C LYS A 53 -0.99 -7.26 -13.65
N ILE A 54 -0.50 -6.61 -12.60
CA ILE A 54 -1.00 -6.79 -11.22
C ILE A 54 -2.08 -5.77 -10.83
N SER A 55 -2.07 -4.58 -11.46
CA SER A 55 -3.02 -3.49 -11.27
C SER A 55 -3.42 -2.94 -12.65
N PRO A 56 -4.40 -3.58 -13.34
CA PRO A 56 -4.81 -3.17 -14.69
C PRO A 56 -5.36 -1.75 -14.78
N GLU A 57 -5.95 -1.24 -13.69
CA GLU A 57 -6.40 0.15 -13.60
C GLU A 57 -5.25 1.14 -13.39
N GLY A 58 -4.05 0.64 -13.07
CA GLY A 58 -2.85 1.45 -12.87
C GLY A 58 -2.92 2.36 -11.64
N LYS A 59 -3.73 2.00 -10.64
CA LYS A 59 -3.92 2.75 -9.39
C LYS A 59 -2.91 2.30 -8.33
N VAL A 60 -2.55 3.23 -7.44
CA VAL A 60 -1.72 3.02 -6.25
C VAL A 60 -2.43 3.61 -5.01
N PRO A 61 -2.24 3.05 -3.81
CA PRO A 61 -1.40 1.88 -3.52
C PRO A 61 -2.02 0.55 -3.98
N VAL A 62 -1.16 -0.44 -4.23
CA VAL A 62 -1.56 -1.86 -4.28
C VAL A 62 -0.64 -2.68 -3.39
N PHE A 63 -1.21 -3.64 -2.68
CA PHE A 63 -0.55 -4.41 -1.64
C PHE A 63 -0.61 -5.90 -1.92
N ASN A 64 0.46 -6.62 -1.61
CA ASN A 64 0.51 -8.08 -1.61
C ASN A 64 0.98 -8.56 -0.24
N GLY A 65 0.14 -9.33 0.43
CA GLY A 65 0.44 -9.85 1.77
C GLY A 65 1.43 -11.00 1.79
N GLY A 66 2.07 -11.35 0.66
CA GLY A 66 2.96 -12.51 0.52
C GLY A 66 2.25 -13.79 0.09
N ASP A 67 0.95 -13.71 -0.25
CA ASP A 67 0.11 -14.79 -0.76
C ASP A 67 -0.06 -14.76 -2.29
N GLY A 68 0.56 -13.78 -2.96
CA GLY A 68 0.51 -13.64 -4.42
C GLY A 68 -0.71 -12.87 -4.93
N LYS A 69 -1.61 -12.41 -4.05
CA LYS A 69 -2.78 -11.61 -4.43
C LYS A 69 -2.50 -10.14 -4.23
N TRP A 70 -2.74 -9.36 -5.28
CA TRP A 70 -2.62 -7.90 -5.25
C TRP A 70 -3.98 -7.27 -5.01
N ILE A 71 -4.08 -6.46 -3.95
CA ILE A 71 -5.32 -5.75 -3.59
C ILE A 71 -5.11 -4.23 -3.67
N PRO A 72 -6.03 -3.49 -4.32
CA PRO A 72 -6.04 -2.03 -4.30
C PRO A 72 -6.81 -1.48 -3.09
N ASP A 73 -6.96 -0.16 -3.05
CA ASP A 73 -7.75 0.62 -2.08
C ASP A 73 -7.14 0.65 -0.66
N SER A 74 -6.72 1.84 -0.22
CA SER A 74 -6.07 1.97 1.09
C SER A 74 -6.98 1.59 2.27
N ASP A 75 -8.30 1.76 2.16
CA ASP A 75 -9.22 1.35 3.22
C ASP A 75 -9.22 -0.17 3.37
N VAL A 76 -9.35 -0.88 2.25
CA VAL A 76 -9.31 -2.35 2.21
C VAL A 76 -7.94 -2.87 2.65
N ILE A 77 -6.86 -2.28 2.13
CA ILE A 77 -5.49 -2.69 2.45
C ILE A 77 -5.22 -2.57 3.96
N THR A 78 -5.58 -1.43 4.58
CA THR A 78 -5.32 -1.25 6.01
C THR A 78 -6.13 -2.20 6.89
N GLN A 79 -7.36 -2.55 6.50
CA GLN A 79 -8.15 -3.57 7.19
C GLN A 79 -7.51 -4.96 7.06
N VAL A 80 -7.05 -5.35 5.86
CA VAL A 80 -6.35 -6.63 5.65
C VAL A 80 -5.06 -6.70 6.46
N ILE A 81 -4.32 -5.61 6.56
CA ILE A 81 -3.12 -5.53 7.42
C ILE A 81 -3.51 -5.66 8.89
N GLU A 82 -4.57 -5.01 9.35
CA GLU A 82 -5.06 -5.09 10.74
C GLU A 82 -5.45 -6.53 11.10
N GLU A 83 -6.20 -7.22 10.23
CA GLU A 83 -6.61 -8.61 10.43
C GLU A 83 -5.42 -9.57 10.46
N LYS A 84 -4.46 -9.39 9.55
CA LYS A 84 -3.28 -10.26 9.44
C LYS A 84 -2.25 -10.02 10.54
N TYR A 85 -2.13 -8.78 11.00
CA TYR A 85 -1.17 -8.35 12.01
C TYR A 85 -1.89 -7.60 13.13
N PRO A 86 -2.64 -8.30 14.01
CA PRO A 86 -3.53 -7.67 14.98
C PRO A 86 -2.81 -6.98 16.15
N THR A 87 -1.48 -6.99 16.20
CA THR A 87 -0.70 -6.41 17.30
C THR A 87 0.50 -5.62 16.76
N PRO A 88 0.69 -4.34 17.15
CA PRO A 88 -0.25 -3.51 17.92
C PRO A 88 -1.56 -3.27 17.17
N SER A 89 -2.67 -3.12 17.89
CA SER A 89 -3.96 -2.81 17.26
C SER A 89 -4.02 -1.34 16.85
N LEU A 90 -4.50 -1.09 15.63
CA LEU A 90 -4.75 0.25 15.09
C LEU A 90 -6.24 0.46 14.79
N VAL A 91 -7.13 -0.37 15.36
CA VAL A 91 -8.57 -0.24 15.17
C VAL A 91 -9.07 1.07 15.78
N THR A 92 -9.65 1.93 14.95
CA THR A 92 -10.37 3.12 15.41
C THR A 92 -11.76 2.69 15.91
N PRO A 93 -12.18 3.06 17.13
CA PRO A 93 -13.54 2.84 17.59
C PRO A 93 -14.58 3.41 16.61
N PRO A 94 -15.67 2.70 16.29
CA PRO A 94 -16.62 3.10 15.26
C PRO A 94 -17.20 4.51 15.42
N GLU A 95 -17.39 4.96 16.66
CA GLU A 95 -17.85 6.30 17.03
C GLU A 95 -16.89 7.44 16.64
N TYR A 96 -15.62 7.10 16.34
CA TYR A 96 -14.59 8.05 15.89
C TYR A 96 -14.19 7.83 14.43
N ALA A 97 -14.78 6.85 13.74
CA ALA A 97 -14.50 6.60 12.34
C ALA A 97 -15.13 7.70 11.47
N SER A 98 -14.36 8.22 10.52
CA SER A 98 -14.89 9.10 9.47
C SER A 98 -15.50 8.23 8.37
N VAL A 99 -16.73 8.56 7.95
CA VAL A 99 -17.47 7.87 6.88
C VAL A 99 -16.89 8.20 5.51
#